data_AF-D4JDX1-F1
#
_entry.id   AF-D4JDX1-F1
#
_cell.length_a   1.000
_cell.length_b   1.000
_cell.length_c   1.000
_cell.angle_alpha   90.00
_cell.angle_beta   90.00
_cell.angle_gamma   90.00
#
_symmetry.space_group_name_H-M   'P 1'
#
loop_
_entity.id
_entity.type
_entity.pdbx_description
1 polymer ?
#
loop_
_entity_poly.entity_id
_entity_poly.type
_entity_poly.pdbx_seq_one_letter_code
_entity_poly.pdbx_strand_id
1 'polypeptide(L)'
;MVFDISGVYALENTSEVNYAKSLLEEFEDEFKRSLSPSEMDRILNLASIYSERMVIVALNEAASYDKRDLNYIERILISWTDKGLSVEDVENGKR
;
A
#
# COMPACT_ATOMS: atom_id res chain seq x y z
N MET A 1 -23.99 17.67 -34.41
CA MET A 1 -22.84 16.78 -34.15
C MET A 1 -22.26 17.19 -32.81
N VAL A 2 -22.35 16.30 -31.83
CA VAL A 2 -21.75 16.49 -30.50
C VAL A 2 -20.30 16.05 -30.61
N PHE A 3 -19.37 16.93 -30.25
CA PHE A 3 -17.97 16.57 -30.10
C PHE A 3 -17.67 16.63 -28.61
N ASP A 4 -17.53 15.44 -28.04
CA ASP A 4 -17.22 15.19 -26.65
C ASP A 4 -15.78 15.66 -26.37
N ILE A 5 -15.64 16.70 -25.55
CA ILE A 5 -14.34 17.22 -25.10
C ILE A 5 -13.85 16.56 -23.82
N SER A 6 -14.34 15.36 -23.45
CA SER A 6 -13.89 14.66 -22.23
C SER A 6 -12.49 14.07 -22.35
N GLY A 7 -11.80 14.27 -23.47
CA GLY A 7 -10.48 13.71 -23.75
C GLY A 7 -9.28 14.46 -23.18
N VAL A 8 -9.45 15.45 -22.29
CA VAL A 8 -8.35 16.29 -21.79
C VAL A 8 -8.00 16.08 -20.31
N TYR A 9 -8.23 14.88 -19.76
CA TYR A 9 -7.96 14.62 -18.33
C TYR A 9 -7.13 13.38 -17.99
N ALA A 10 -6.38 12.79 -18.92
CA ALA A 10 -5.75 11.49 -18.64
C ALA A 10 -4.31 11.30 -19.13
N LEU A 11 -3.43 12.31 -19.05
CA LEU A 11 -2.05 12.13 -19.53
C LEU A 11 -0.90 12.56 -18.61
N GLU A 12 -1.14 12.91 -17.33
CA GLU A 12 -0.03 13.30 -16.43
C GLU A 12 0.02 12.55 -15.09
N ASN A 13 -0.69 11.43 -14.90
CA ASN A 13 -0.69 10.65 -13.64
C ASN A 13 -0.69 9.11 -13.81
N THR A 14 -0.41 8.57 -15.01
CA THR A 14 -0.53 7.13 -15.28
C THR A 14 0.37 6.25 -14.40
N SER A 15 1.55 6.72 -13.99
CA SER A 15 2.45 5.94 -13.11
C SER A 15 1.86 5.78 -11.71
N GLU A 16 1.59 6.87 -11.01
CA GLU A 16 1.14 6.84 -9.61
C GLU A 16 -0.20 6.13 -9.43
N VAL A 17 -1.13 6.30 -10.37
CA VAL A 17 -2.44 5.62 -10.34
C VAL A 17 -2.29 4.11 -10.56
N ASN A 18 -1.35 3.66 -11.38
CA ASN A 18 -1.10 2.23 -11.58
C ASN A 18 -0.42 1.58 -10.37
N TYR A 19 0.55 2.25 -9.73
CA TYR A 19 1.19 1.73 -8.51
C TYR A 19 0.20 1.62 -7.35
N ALA A 20 -0.60 2.67 -7.14
CA ALA A 20 -1.68 2.68 -6.17
C ALA A 20 -2.64 1.50 -6.37
N LYS A 21 -3.05 1.25 -7.61
CA LYS A 21 -3.96 0.16 -7.93
C LYS A 21 -3.33 -1.22 -7.66
N SER A 22 -2.08 -1.44 -8.08
CA SER A 22 -1.37 -2.70 -7.87
C SER A 22 -1.24 -3.04 -6.38
N LEU A 23 -0.86 -2.05 -5.56
CA LEU A 23 -0.75 -2.22 -4.11
C LEU A 23 -2.09 -2.63 -3.49
N LEU A 24 -3.17 -1.97 -3.88
CA LEU A 24 -4.49 -2.22 -3.32
C LEU A 24 -5.03 -3.59 -3.75
N GLU A 25 -4.80 -4.00 -5.00
CA GLU A 25 -5.12 -5.35 -5.47
C GLU A 25 -4.39 -6.43 -4.64
N GLU A 26 -3.13 -6.18 -4.27
CA GLU A 26 -2.34 -7.10 -3.43
C GLU A 26 -2.90 -7.19 -2.01
N PHE A 27 -3.34 -6.06 -1.44
CA PHE A 27 -4.07 -6.07 -0.17
C PHE A 27 -5.40 -6.82 -0.26
N GLU A 28 -6.19 -6.61 -1.31
CA GLU A 28 -7.47 -7.32 -1.47
C GLU A 28 -7.29 -8.83 -1.62
N ASP A 29 -6.25 -9.27 -2.35
CA ASP A 29 -5.93 -10.68 -2.47
C ASP A 29 -5.51 -11.28 -1.13
N GLU A 30 -4.67 -10.60 -0.36
CA GLU A 30 -4.19 -11.08 0.94
C GLU A 30 -5.30 -11.09 2.01
N PHE A 31 -6.15 -10.06 2.01
CA PHE A 31 -7.28 -9.96 2.91
C PHE A 31 -8.42 -10.90 2.53
N LYS A 32 -8.43 -11.43 1.29
CA LYS A 32 -9.53 -12.21 0.69
C LYS A 32 -10.89 -11.51 0.82
N ARG A 33 -10.87 -10.17 0.86
CA ARG A 33 -12.05 -9.30 0.91
C ARG A 33 -11.71 -7.97 0.22
N SER A 34 -12.75 -7.28 -0.24
CA SER A 34 -12.60 -5.92 -0.74
C SER A 34 -12.27 -4.96 0.40
N LEU A 35 -11.43 -3.98 0.12
CA LEU A 35 -11.10 -2.91 1.04
C LEU A 35 -12.19 -1.82 1.00
N SER A 36 -12.48 -1.23 2.14
CA SER A 36 -13.31 -0.03 2.17
C SER A 36 -12.53 1.19 1.66
N PRO A 37 -13.21 2.24 1.15
CA PRO A 37 -12.53 3.46 0.68
C PRO A 37 -11.61 4.10 1.73
N SER A 38 -11.99 4.02 3.01
CA SER A 38 -11.17 4.54 4.11
C SER A 38 -9.90 3.71 4.37
N GLU A 39 -9.96 2.41 4.13
CA GLU A 39 -8.79 1.52 4.22
C GLU A 39 -7.85 1.76 3.05
N MET A 40 -8.42 1.90 1.86
CA MET A 40 -7.72 2.22 0.61
C MET A 40 -6.91 3.52 0.76
N ASP A 41 -7.54 4.58 1.24
CA ASP A 41 -6.89 5.88 1.48
C ASP A 41 -5.74 5.76 2.51
N ARG A 42 -5.96 5.00 3.60
CA ARG A 42 -4.92 4.70 4.59
C ARG A 42 -3.71 3.98 3.99
N ILE A 43 -3.94 2.94 3.18
CA ILE A 43 -2.86 2.18 2.55
C ILE A 43 -2.05 3.06 1.61
N LEU A 44 -2.72 3.89 0.81
CA LEU A 44 -2.07 4.84 -0.10
C LEU A 44 -1.23 5.87 0.67
N ASN A 45 -1.75 6.36 1.80
CA ASN A 45 -1.02 7.28 2.66
C ASN A 45 0.24 6.61 3.25
N LEU A 46 0.12 5.38 3.76
CA LEU A 46 1.25 4.60 4.25
C LEU A 46 2.30 4.36 3.15
N ALA A 47 1.87 4.03 1.94
CA ALA A 47 2.78 3.82 0.81
C ALA A 47 3.50 5.09 0.39
N SER A 48 2.84 6.25 0.52
CA SER A 48 3.44 7.56 0.30
C SER A 48 4.52 7.89 1.34
N ILE A 49 4.34 7.48 2.59
CA ILE A 49 5.30 7.74 3.69
C ILE A 49 6.45 6.73 3.69
N TYR A 50 6.17 5.43 3.53
CA TYR A 50 7.10 4.33 3.80
C TYR A 50 7.59 3.59 2.55
N SER A 51 7.07 3.92 1.36
CA SER A 51 7.23 3.17 0.11
C SER A 51 6.37 1.91 0.03
N GLU A 52 5.86 1.64 -1.17
CA GLU A 52 5.00 0.50 -1.52
C GLU A 52 5.58 -0.85 -1.02
N ARG A 53 6.86 -1.12 -1.32
CA ARG A 53 7.51 -2.37 -0.89
C ARG A 53 7.48 -2.56 0.63
N MET A 54 7.69 -1.51 1.42
CA MET A 54 7.67 -1.62 2.88
C MET A 54 6.28 -2.02 3.37
N VAL A 55 5.27 -1.42 2.77
CA VAL A 55 3.86 -1.69 3.09
C VAL A 55 3.48 -3.13 2.71
N ILE A 56 3.95 -3.63 1.56
CA ILE A 56 3.75 -5.03 1.13
C ILE A 56 4.45 -6.03 2.07
N VAL A 57 5.68 -5.75 2.51
CA VAL A 57 6.38 -6.64 3.46
C VAL A 57 5.66 -6.65 4.81
N ALA A 58 5.19 -5.49 5.29
CA ALA A 58 4.40 -5.40 6.51
C ALA A 58 3.05 -6.14 6.39
N LEU A 59 2.41 -6.09 5.22
CA LEU A 59 1.21 -6.85 4.90
C LEU A 59 1.46 -8.36 4.99
N ASN A 60 2.49 -8.87 4.31
CA ASN A 60 2.84 -10.29 4.32
C ASN A 60 3.16 -10.81 5.74
N GLU A 61 3.87 -10.00 6.54
CA GLU A 61 4.14 -10.30 7.94
C GLU A 61 2.83 -10.38 8.73
N ALA A 62 1.93 -9.40 8.57
CA ALA A 62 0.63 -9.38 9.23
C ALA A 62 -0.25 -10.59 8.86
N ALA A 63 -0.26 -10.96 7.58
CA ALA A 63 -0.95 -12.13 7.06
C ALA A 63 -0.38 -13.45 7.63
N SER A 64 0.95 -13.53 7.79
CA SER A 64 1.63 -14.69 8.40
C SER A 64 1.24 -14.91 9.87
N TYR A 65 0.89 -13.85 10.60
CA TYR A 65 0.36 -13.95 11.97
C TYR A 65 -1.17 -14.13 12.04
N ASP A 66 -1.84 -14.33 10.89
CA ASP A 66 -3.30 -14.34 10.73
C ASP A 66 -3.99 -13.09 11.30
N LYS A 67 -3.24 -11.99 11.42
CA LYS A 67 -3.73 -10.68 11.88
C LYS A 67 -3.81 -9.73 10.70
N ARG A 68 -4.83 -9.95 9.88
CA ARG A 68 -5.16 -9.11 8.71
C ARG A 68 -5.83 -7.81 9.19
N ASP A 69 -5.10 -7.04 9.99
CA ASP A 69 -5.54 -5.78 10.58
C ASP A 69 -4.62 -4.66 10.09
N LEU A 70 -5.19 -3.62 9.47
CA LEU A 70 -4.42 -2.44 9.07
C LEU A 70 -3.74 -1.75 10.25
N ASN A 71 -4.36 -1.79 11.42
CA ASN A 71 -3.72 -1.29 12.65
C ASN A 71 -2.47 -2.09 13.01
N TYR A 72 -2.42 -3.39 12.69
CA TYR A 72 -1.25 -4.22 12.94
C TYR A 72 -0.13 -3.89 11.94
N ILE A 73 -0.48 -3.76 10.66
CA ILE A 73 0.44 -3.32 9.59
C ILE A 73 1.04 -1.95 9.93
N GLU A 74 0.21 -0.99 10.34
CA GLU A 74 0.65 0.33 10.77
C GLU A 74 1.62 0.26 11.97
N ARG A 75 1.35 -0.59 12.97
CA ARG A 75 2.26 -0.80 14.09
C ARG A 75 3.60 -1.40 13.68
N ILE A 76 3.62 -2.30 12.71
CA ILE A 76 4.85 -2.85 12.13
C ILE A 76 5.64 -1.72 11.47
N LEU A 77 5.00 -0.92 10.61
CA LEU A 77 5.62 0.20 9.92
C LEU A 77 6.18 1.25 10.89
N ILE A 78 5.42 1.62 11.93
CA ILE A 78 5.88 2.54 12.99
C ILE A 78 7.11 1.96 13.71
N SER A 79 7.09 0.67 14.07
CA SER A 79 8.21 0.00 14.73
C SER A 79 9.48 0.03 13.87
N TRP A 80 9.36 -0.20 12.56
CA TRP A 80 10.50 -0.12 11.64
C TRP A 80 11.01 1.31 11.49
N THR A 81 10.11 2.28 11.44
CA THR A 81 10.43 3.70 11.33
C THR A 81 11.14 4.22 12.57
N ASP A 82 10.67 3.85 13.76
CA ASP A 82 11.29 4.18 15.04
C ASP A 82 12.72 3.63 15.13
N LYS A 83 12.93 2.42 14.58
CA LYS A 83 14.25 1.80 14.47
C LYS A 83 15.12 2.35 13.33
N GLY A 84 14.57 3.22 12.47
CA GLY A 84 15.26 3.71 11.27
C GLY A 84 15.60 2.62 10.25
N LEU A 85 14.84 1.51 10.24
CA LEU A 85 15.06 0.37 9.35
C LEU A 85 14.48 0.68 7.97
N SER A 86 15.29 0.49 6.93
CA SER A 86 14.80 0.49 5.55
C SER A 86 14.24 -0.88 5.17
N VAL A 87 13.47 -0.93 4.07
CA VAL A 87 12.93 -2.18 3.50
C VAL A 87 14.02 -3.24 3.36
N GLU A 88 15.19 -2.84 2.88
CA GLU A 88 16.34 -3.71 2.73
C GLU A 88 16.83 -4.28 4.08
N ASP A 89 16.82 -3.50 5.16
CA ASP A 89 17.21 -4.00 6.49
C ASP A 89 16.23 -5.05 7.01
N VAL A 90 14.93 -4.81 6.81
CA VAL A 90 13.86 -5.73 7.19
C VAL A 90 13.97 -7.03 6.38
N GLU A 91 14.14 -6.94 5.06
CA GLU A 91 14.34 -8.09 4.18
C GLU A 91 15.63 -8.85 4.50
N ASN A 92 16.69 -8.16 4.93
CA ASN A 92 17.93 -8.78 5.40
C ASN A 92 17.82 -9.40 6.81
N GLY A 93 16.62 -9.38 7.42
CA GLY A 93 16.36 -10.03 8.71
C GLY A 93 16.78 -9.21 9.93
N LYS A 94 17.04 -7.91 9.78
CA LYS A 94 17.10 -7.00 10.93
C LYS A 94 15.67 -6.67 11.35
N ARG A 95 15.18 -7.38 12.36
CA ARG A 95 13.85 -7.22 12.95
C ARG A 95 13.95 -7.05 14.46
#